data_AF-K2B001-F1
#
_entry.id   AF-K2B001-F1
#
_cell.length_a   1.000
_cell.length_b   1.000
_cell.length_c   1.000
_cell.angle_alpha   90.00
_cell.angle_beta   90.00
_cell.angle_gamma   90.00
#
_symmetry.space_group_name_H-M   'P 1'
#
loop_
_entity.id
_entity.type
_entity.pdbx_description
1 polymer ?
#
loop_
_entity_poly.entity_id
_entity_poly.type
_entity_poly.pdbx_seq_one_letter_code
_entity_poly.pdbx_strand_id
1 'polypeptide(L)' 'LPVITTHVPPLGKQIEKAQAGIVVKDSSIEFANAITRLFQHPSEYKALRENTISFAKDNTWDNTYRKAMDQMDRFSV' A
#
# COMPACT_ATOMS: atom_id res chain seq x y z
N LEU A 1 -3.76 7.50 -4.37
CA LEU A 1 -4.21 8.34 -3.23
C LEU A 1 -3.82 7.62 -1.95
N PRO A 2 -3.51 8.33 -0.85
CA PRO A 2 -3.39 7.72 0.48
C PRO A 2 -4.57 6.79 0.80
N VAL A 3 -4.29 5.62 1.36
CA VAL A 3 -5.32 4.65 1.77
C VAL A 3 -5.27 4.47 3.28
N ILE A 4 -6.44 4.45 3.93
CA ILE A 4 -6.61 4.08 5.33
C ILE A 4 -7.39 2.77 5.34
N THR A 5 -6.85 1.75 5.99
CA THR A 5 -7.43 0.40 5.98
C THR A 5 -7.18 -0.32 7.29
N THR A 6 -7.79 -1.49 7.47
CA THR A 6 -7.54 -2.36 8.61
C THR A 6 -6.44 -3.38 8.30
N HIS A 7 -5.97 -4.08 9.32
CA HIS A 7 -4.98 -5.14 9.13
C HIS A 7 -5.61 -6.34 8.43
N VAL A 8 -5.61 -6.33 7.10
CA VAL A 8 -6.09 -7.44 6.25
C VAL A 8 -4.88 -8.17 5.65
N PRO A 9 -4.57 -9.41 6.07
CA PRO A 9 -3.49 -10.18 5.47
C PRO A 9 -3.76 -10.52 3.98
N PRO A 10 -2.73 -10.59 3.13
CA PRO A 10 -1.33 -10.18 3.37
C PRO A 10 -1.09 -8.68 3.15
N LEU A 11 -2.10 -7.95 2.67
CA LEU A 11 -2.00 -6.58 2.17
C LEU A 11 -1.58 -5.57 3.24
N GLY A 12 -2.13 -5.68 4.46
CA GLY A 12 -1.79 -4.77 5.56
C GLY A 12 -0.29 -4.72 5.83
N LYS A 13 0.38 -5.88 5.86
CA LYS A 13 1.84 -5.98 6.07
C LYS A 13 2.64 -5.37 4.92
N GLN A 14 2.17 -5.50 3.68
CA GLN A 14 2.86 -4.94 2.51
C GLN A 14 2.73 -3.41 2.46
N ILE A 15 1.53 -2.90 2.76
CA ILE A 15 1.23 -1.46 2.78
C ILE A 15 1.99 -0.76 3.90
N GLU A 16 2.05 -1.35 5.11
CA GLU A 16 2.85 -0.83 6.23
C GLU A 16 4.34 -0.80 5.88
N LYS A 17 4.88 -1.90 5.34
CA LYS A 17 6.30 -1.98 4.93
C LYS A 17 6.66 -0.94 3.87
N ALA A 18 5.75 -0.68 2.94
CA ALA A 18 5.94 0.31 1.87
C ALA A 18 5.62 1.76 2.33
N GLN A 19 5.16 1.96 3.57
CA GLN A 19 4.66 3.25 4.06
C GLN A 19 3.67 3.91 3.08
N ALA A 20 2.86 3.07 2.42
CA ALA A 20 1.99 3.43 1.30
C ALA A 20 0.52 3.62 1.71
N GLY A 21 0.23 3.52 3.01
CA GLY A 21 -1.08 3.62 3.61
C GLY A 21 -0.99 3.65 5.13
N ILE A 22 -2.12 3.90 5.78
CA ILE A 22 -2.25 3.88 7.24
C ILE A 22 -3.10 2.67 7.60
N VAL A 23 -2.56 1.80 8.46
CA VAL A 23 -3.29 0.65 8.98
C VAL A 23 -3.79 0.98 10.38
N VAL A 24 -5.09 0.84 10.58
CA VAL A 24 -5.78 1.10 11.85
C VAL A 24 -6.50 -0.16 12.35
N LYS A 25 -6.92 -0.15 13.61
CA LYS A 25 -7.84 -1.16 14.11
C LYS A 25 -9.24 -0.94 13.53
N ASP A 26 -10.03 -2.00 13.48
CA ASP A 26 -11.41 -1.94 13.00
C ASP A 26 -12.33 -1.25 14.01
N SER A 27 -12.27 0.10 14.03
CA SER A 27 -13.02 0.96 14.93
C SER A 27 -13.21 2.33 14.29
N SER A 28 -14.43 2.84 14.35
CA SER A 28 -14.79 4.16 13.81
C SER A 28 -13.93 5.29 14.38
N ILE A 29 -13.54 5.20 15.66
CA ILE A 29 -12.69 6.20 16.34
C ILE A 29 -11.29 6.20 15.73
N GLU A 30 -10.73 5.02 15.47
CA GLU A 30 -9.38 4.88 14.91
C GLU A 30 -9.33 5.40 13.47
N PHE A 31 -10.36 5.11 12.68
CA PHE A 31 -10.50 5.69 11.34
C PHE A 31 -10.62 7.22 11.39
N ALA A 32 -11.47 7.77 12.26
CA ALA A 32 -11.63 9.21 12.40
C ALA A 32 -10.32 9.91 12.80
N ASN A 33 -9.57 9.32 13.74
CA ASN A 33 -8.27 9.82 14.17
C ASN A 33 -7.25 9.80 13.02
N ALA A 34 -7.19 8.71 12.26
CA ALA A 34 -6.27 8.58 11.12
C ALA A 34 -6.59 9.58 9.99
N ILE A 35 -7.88 9.74 9.66
CA ILE A 35 -8.34 10.73 8.67
C ILE A 35 -7.96 12.13 9.13
N THR A 36 -8.25 12.47 10.38
CA THR A 36 -7.95 13.79 10.94
C THR A 36 -6.46 14.08 10.92
N ARG A 37 -5.63 13.15 11.39
CA ARG A 37 -4.16 13.26 11.34
C ARG A 37 -3.67 13.50 9.92
N LEU A 38 -4.15 12.71 8.96
CA LEU A 38 -3.71 12.78 7.56
C LEU A 38 -3.98 14.16 6.95
N PHE A 39 -5.12 14.78 7.27
CA PHE A 39 -5.46 16.12 6.77
C PHE A 39 -4.82 17.26 7.56
N GLN A 40 -4.48 17.06 8.84
CA GLN A 40 -3.75 18.04 9.65
C GLN A 40 -2.27 18.15 9.27
N HIS A 41 -1.70 17.15 8.60
CA HIS A 41 -0.28 17.09 8.26
C HIS A 41 -0.08 16.95 6.74
N PRO A 42 -0.09 18.07 5.97
CA PRO A 42 0.03 18.03 4.51
C PRO A 42 1.33 17.36 4.02
N SER A 43 2.43 17.46 4.78
CA SER A 43 3.69 16.78 4.49
C SER A 43 3.55 15.26 4.56
N GLU A 44 2.83 14.75 5.57
CA GLU A 44 2.53 13.32 5.71
C GLU A 44 1.66 12.84 4.55
N TYR A 45 0.62 13.60 4.19
CA TYR A 45 -0.21 13.29 3.02
C TYR A 45 0.62 13.17 1.74
N LYS A 46 1.51 14.16 1.49
CA LYS A 46 2.36 14.18 0.31
C LYS A 46 3.29 12.97 0.27
N ALA A 47 3.99 12.69 1.36
CA ALA A 47 4.89 11.55 1.46
C ALA A 47 4.15 10.23 1.25
N LEU A 48 2.99 10.06 1.89
CA LEU A 48 2.18 8.85 1.73
C LEU A 48 1.74 8.69 0.28
N ARG A 49 1.30 9.77 -0.38
CA ARG A 49 0.89 9.75 -1.79
C ARG A 49 2.04 9.34 -2.72
N GLU A 50 3.24 9.87 -2.51
CA GLU A 50 4.44 9.52 -3.28
C GLU A 50 4.79 8.04 -3.11
N ASN A 51 4.77 7.55 -1.86
CA ASN A 51 5.01 6.14 -1.54
C ASN A 51 3.94 5.23 -2.16
N THR A 52 2.65 5.59 -2.08
CA THR A 52 1.57 4.82 -2.71
C THR A 52 1.77 4.73 -4.22
N ILE A 53 2.17 5.83 -4.89
CA ILE A 53 2.43 5.82 -6.33
C ILE A 53 3.61 4.90 -6.65
N SER A 54 4.69 4.95 -5.86
CA SER A 54 5.84 4.07 -6.03
C SER A 54 5.45 2.59 -5.87
N PHE A 55 4.71 2.27 -4.80
CA PHE A 55 4.23 0.91 -4.53
C PHE A 55 3.29 0.40 -5.63
N ALA A 56 2.39 1.25 -6.14
CA ALA A 56 1.44 0.85 -7.17
C ALA A 56 2.12 0.47 -8.50
N LYS A 57 3.29 1.06 -8.82
CA LYS A 57 4.05 0.71 -10.02
C LYS A 57 4.46 -0.76 -10.03
N ASP A 58 4.80 -1.34 -8.89
CA ASP A 58 5.22 -2.74 -8.80
C ASP A 58 4.06 -3.75 -8.91
N ASN A 59 2.83 -3.25 -8.77
CA ASN A 59 1.58 -4.01 -8.72
C ASN A 59 0.71 -3.81 -9.97
N THR A 60 1.28 -3.32 -11.08
CA THR A 60 0.57 -3.27 -12.36
C THR A 60 0.38 -4.67 -12.93
N TRP A 61 -0.62 -4.83 -13.80
CA TRP A 61 -0.82 -6.08 -14.53
C TRP A 61 0.41 -6.43 -15.37
N ASP A 62 0.97 -5.48 -16.12
CA ASP A 62 2.17 -5.70 -16.93
C ASP A 62 3.34 -6.27 -16.10
N ASN A 63 3.59 -5.68 -14.93
CA ASN A 63 4.67 -6.15 -14.05
C ASN A 63 4.33 -7.49 -13.41
N THR A 64 3.07 -7.73 -13.05
CA THR A 64 2.61 -9.02 -12.51
C THR A 64 2.77 -10.14 -13.54
N TYR A 65 2.33 -9.91 -14.78
CA TYR A 65 2.46 -10.87 -15.87
C TYR A 65 3.93 -11.14 -16.20
N ARG A 66 4.76 -10.09 -16.31
CA ARG A 66 6.19 -10.25 -16.58
C ARG A 66 6.88 -11.10 -15.51
N LYS A 67 6.63 -10.79 -14.22
CA LYS A 67 7.19 -11.57 -13.09
C LYS A 67 6.76 -13.04 -13.12
N ALA A 68 5.50 -13.31 -13.48
CA ALA A 68 4.99 -14.67 -13.59
C ALA A 68 5.68 -15.43 -14.73
N MET A 69 5.83 -14.79 -15.91
CA MET A 69 6.51 -15.38 -17.05
C MET A 69 7.99 -15.67 -16.76
N ASP A 70 8.71 -14.71 -16.18
CA ASP A 70 10.12 -14.88 -15.79
C ASP A 70 10.32 -16.04 -14.80
N GLN A 71 9.33 -16.33 -13.95
CA GLN A 71 9.36 -17.47 -13.06
C GLN A 71 9.12 -18.79 -13.81
N MET A 72 8.15 -18.83 -14.73
CA MET A 72 7.89 -20.02 -15.55
C MET A 72 9.12 -20.45 -16.34
N ASP A 73 9.83 -19.50 -16.96
CA ASP A 73 11.05 -19.77 -17.72
C ASP A 73 12.17 -20.37 -16.83
N ARG A 74 12.26 -19.93 -15.57
CA ARG A 74 13.24 -20.46 -14.59
C ARG A 74 12.95 -21.88 -14.13
N PHE A 75 11.70 -22.34 -14.19
CA PHE A 75 11.30 -23.71 -13.83
C PHE A 75 11.24 -24.65 -15.05
N SER A 76 11.46 -24.12 -16.26
CA SER A 76 11.43 -24.87 -17.52
C SER A 76 12.83 -25.32 -17.99
N VAL A 77 13.86 -25.06 -17.17
CA VAL A 77 15.26 -25.49 -17.31
C VAL A 77 15.56 -26.52 -16.22
#